data_AF-A0A1C3K0S7-F1
#
_entry.id   AF-A0A1C3K0S7-F1
#
_cell.length_a   1.000
_cell.length_b   1.000
_cell.length_c   1.000
_cell.angle_alpha   90.00
_cell.angle_beta   90.00
_cell.angle_gamma   90.00
#
_symmetry.space_group_name_H-M   'P 1'
#
loop_
_entity.id
_entity.type
_entity.pdbx_description
1 polymer ?
#
loop_
_entity_poly.entity_id
_entity_poly.type
_entity_poly.pdbx_seq_one_letter_code
_entity_poly.pdbx_strand_id
1 'polypeptide(L)'
;MTRPETPNRLDRILLTGAAGGLGKVLRQSLRPYARILRLSDLAPMDPAGPGEEVVPCDLADRDAVDALARDVDAILHFGGVSVERPFEEILDANIRGIFHLYEAARRNGVKRVVFASSNHVIGFHKQTETLDAHAPRRPDSYYGLSKSYGEDVASFYFDRYGIETVSIRIGSSFPAPANRRMMSTWLSYRDLTALLERALFTPGVGHTVVYGMSDNDVVWWDNRHAAHLGYAPQDSSRVFRDQVEAQPAPPADDPSMVYQGGAFVAAGPFEAPAARARPPVAGAELIVDARHGVGESPVWQAAEQALYWVDIPGRTLNRWRAEDGSHTAWTAGEQIACLARHGDGWVAGMESGIFALRPEAGGQLAQTLLARIPHALAGMRLNDGRCDRQGRFWTGSMLMDMAQGAPVGALYRLDSAQPGQTLSPRLDGLVVPNGIAFSPDGRTMYVSDSHASVRRVWAFDYDTRTGTPSNRRLFIDMNSFPGRPDGAAVDAHGCYWICGNDAGLVHRFTPDGRLDRSLAVPVKKPTMCAFGGPGLRTLFVASIRPQGIDLSDQPLAGGVFALNPGVAGLAEPAFRG
;
A
#
# COMPACT_ATOMS: atom_id res chain seq x y z
N MET A 1 39.27 -29.44 -35.63
CA MET A 1 38.35 -28.31 -35.43
C MET A 1 36.93 -28.84 -35.45
N THR A 2 36.37 -29.10 -34.27
CA THR A 2 34.92 -29.34 -34.12
C THR A 2 34.18 -28.03 -34.35
N ARG A 3 33.05 -28.06 -35.06
CA ARG A 3 32.13 -26.91 -35.10
C ARG A 3 31.65 -26.63 -33.66
N PRO A 4 31.48 -25.38 -33.23
CA PRO A 4 30.73 -25.11 -32.02
C PRO A 4 29.30 -25.62 -32.24
N GLU A 5 28.83 -26.49 -31.36
CA GLU A 5 27.43 -26.95 -31.39
C GLU A 5 26.54 -25.73 -31.13
N THR A 6 25.53 -25.53 -31.97
CA THR A 6 24.49 -24.54 -31.71
C THR A 6 23.78 -24.96 -30.42
N PRO A 7 23.65 -24.08 -29.40
CA PRO A 7 22.98 -24.46 -28.17
C PRO A 7 21.56 -24.94 -28.47
N ASN A 8 21.10 -25.95 -27.72
CA ASN A 8 19.71 -26.36 -27.76
C ASN A 8 18.82 -25.14 -27.49
N ARG A 9 17.75 -24.99 -28.28
CA ARG A 9 16.93 -23.79 -28.31
C ARG A 9 15.46 -24.19 -28.22
N LEU A 10 14.75 -23.62 -27.25
CA LEU A 10 13.30 -23.74 -27.13
C LEU A 10 12.61 -22.75 -28.08
N ASP A 11 11.37 -23.00 -28.45
CA ASP A 11 10.59 -22.10 -29.29
C ASP A 11 10.19 -20.84 -28.52
N ARG A 12 9.69 -20.99 -27.28
CA ARG A 12 9.37 -19.86 -26.39
C ARG A 12 9.73 -20.14 -24.93
N ILE A 13 10.56 -19.27 -24.36
CA ILE A 13 10.82 -19.19 -22.91
C ILE A 13 10.08 -17.99 -22.32
N LEU A 14 9.41 -18.19 -21.18
CA LEU A 14 8.86 -17.11 -20.37
C LEU A 14 9.86 -16.73 -19.26
N LEU A 15 10.28 -15.47 -19.19
CA LEU A 15 11.00 -14.88 -18.07
C LEU A 15 10.08 -13.89 -17.34
N THR A 16 9.58 -14.27 -16.16
CA THR A 16 8.88 -13.35 -15.24
C THR A 16 9.88 -12.63 -14.34
N GLY A 17 9.61 -11.41 -13.91
CA GLY A 17 10.56 -10.58 -13.15
C GLY A 17 11.60 -9.90 -14.06
N ALA A 18 11.26 -9.70 -15.34
CA ALA A 18 12.17 -9.23 -16.37
C ALA A 18 12.62 -7.77 -16.23
N ALA A 19 11.93 -6.93 -15.45
CA ALA A 19 12.37 -5.57 -15.13
C ALA A 19 13.33 -5.52 -13.92
N GLY A 20 13.36 -6.58 -13.11
CA GLY A 20 14.26 -6.76 -11.97
C GLY A 20 15.74 -6.81 -12.37
N GLY A 21 16.63 -6.66 -11.37
CA GLY A 21 18.09 -6.60 -11.60
C GLY A 21 18.64 -7.80 -12.36
N LEU A 22 18.30 -9.02 -11.93
CA LEU A 22 18.65 -10.24 -12.67
C LEU A 22 17.83 -10.39 -13.96
N GLY A 23 16.56 -9.99 -13.97
CA GLY A 23 15.72 -10.03 -15.16
C GLY A 23 16.32 -9.29 -16.36
N LYS A 24 16.90 -8.10 -16.13
CA LYS A 24 17.59 -7.30 -17.15
C LYS A 24 18.85 -7.96 -17.70
N VAL A 25 19.62 -8.64 -16.84
CA VAL A 25 20.80 -9.42 -17.25
C VAL A 25 20.37 -10.64 -18.07
N LEU A 26 19.37 -11.37 -17.59
CA LEU A 26 18.85 -12.58 -18.21
C LEU A 26 18.15 -12.31 -19.54
N ARG A 27 17.46 -11.16 -19.69
CA ARG A 27 16.92 -10.69 -20.98
C ARG A 27 17.99 -10.65 -22.09
N GLN A 28 19.24 -10.36 -21.73
CA GLN A 28 20.36 -10.37 -22.67
C GLN A 28 20.97 -11.77 -22.80
N SER A 29 21.31 -12.42 -21.68
CA SER A 29 22.06 -13.68 -21.70
C SER A 29 21.27 -14.91 -22.15
N LEU A 30 19.93 -14.86 -22.09
CA LEU A 30 19.07 -15.99 -22.48
C LEU A 30 18.74 -16.06 -23.99
N ARG A 31 19.05 -15.01 -24.76
CA ARG A 31 18.74 -14.92 -26.20
C ARG A 31 19.21 -16.14 -27.04
N PRO A 32 20.35 -16.79 -26.76
CA PRO A 32 20.75 -18.00 -27.50
C PRO A 32 19.81 -19.21 -27.31
N TYR A 33 19.10 -19.29 -26.17
CA TYR A 33 18.37 -20.49 -25.74
C TYR A 33 16.87 -20.48 -26.08
N ALA A 34 16.32 -19.38 -26.59
CA ALA A 34 14.92 -19.26 -26.99
C ALA A 34 14.78 -18.65 -28.40
N ARG A 35 13.86 -19.13 -29.24
CA ARG A 35 13.47 -18.43 -30.48
C ARG A 35 12.67 -17.17 -30.17
N ILE A 36 11.82 -17.24 -29.15
CA ILE A 36 11.08 -16.11 -28.58
C ILE A 36 11.32 -16.07 -27.07
N LEU A 37 11.79 -14.95 -26.55
CA LEU A 37 11.85 -14.68 -25.12
C LEU A 37 10.65 -13.80 -24.72
N ARG A 38 9.63 -14.40 -24.08
CA ARG A 38 8.52 -13.65 -23.49
C ARG A 38 8.95 -13.10 -22.14
N LEU A 39 8.88 -11.78 -22.01
CA LEU A 39 9.35 -11.01 -20.87
C LEU A 39 8.13 -10.46 -20.12
N SER A 40 8.08 -10.69 -18.82
CA SER A 40 6.96 -10.26 -18.00
C SER A 40 7.40 -9.70 -16.67
N ASP A 41 6.73 -8.64 -16.23
CA ASP A 41 6.91 -7.97 -14.95
C ASP A 41 5.66 -7.15 -14.64
N LEU A 42 5.50 -6.73 -13.39
CA LEU A 42 4.52 -5.72 -12.99
C LEU A 42 5.05 -4.31 -13.29
N ALA A 43 6.37 -4.12 -13.20
CA ALA A 43 7.03 -2.85 -13.50
C ALA A 43 7.21 -2.63 -15.02
N PRO A 44 7.30 -1.36 -15.49
CA PRO A 44 7.59 -1.06 -16.89
C PRO A 44 8.91 -1.69 -17.37
N MET A 45 8.90 -2.15 -18.62
CA MET A 45 10.04 -2.76 -19.32
C MET A 45 10.32 -2.04 -20.64
N ASP A 46 11.58 -2.06 -21.08
CA ASP A 46 11.95 -1.55 -22.41
C ASP A 46 11.18 -2.32 -23.52
N PRO A 47 10.78 -1.68 -24.62
CA PRO A 47 10.05 -2.31 -25.72
C PRO A 47 10.69 -3.60 -26.25
N ALA A 48 9.88 -4.50 -26.80
CA ALA A 48 10.35 -5.77 -27.34
C ALA A 48 11.34 -5.58 -28.50
N GLY A 49 12.51 -6.23 -28.42
CA GLY A 49 13.45 -6.34 -29.53
C GLY A 49 13.16 -7.55 -30.44
N PRO A 50 13.99 -7.78 -31.46
CA PRO A 50 13.88 -8.97 -32.32
C PRO A 50 13.99 -10.26 -31.51
N GLY A 51 12.98 -11.13 -31.62
CA GLY A 51 12.92 -12.38 -30.85
C GLY A 51 12.44 -12.22 -29.40
N GLU A 52 11.86 -11.08 -29.04
CA GLU A 52 11.26 -10.83 -27.72
C GLU A 52 9.76 -10.57 -27.83
N GLU A 53 9.01 -10.91 -26.78
CA GLU A 53 7.63 -10.45 -26.53
C GLU A 53 7.64 -9.77 -25.16
N VAL A 54 6.98 -8.61 -24.99
CA VAL A 54 6.89 -7.91 -23.69
C VAL A 54 5.44 -7.87 -23.25
N VAL A 55 5.14 -8.51 -22.11
CA VAL A 55 3.77 -8.70 -21.60
C VAL A 55 3.73 -8.35 -20.11
N PRO A 56 3.28 -7.13 -19.73
CA PRO A 56 3.05 -6.78 -18.34
C PRO A 56 2.03 -7.74 -17.70
N CYS A 57 2.30 -8.20 -16.49
CA CYS A 57 1.41 -9.12 -15.77
C CYS A 57 1.57 -8.95 -14.27
N ASP A 58 0.46 -8.79 -13.55
CA ASP A 58 0.42 -9.06 -12.12
C ASP A 58 0.34 -10.58 -11.91
N LEU A 59 1.19 -11.13 -11.04
CA LEU A 59 1.16 -12.55 -10.69
C LEU A 59 -0.05 -12.90 -9.81
N ALA A 60 -0.62 -11.91 -9.11
CA ALA A 60 -1.84 -12.07 -8.33
C ALA A 60 -3.10 -12.18 -9.20
N ASP A 61 -3.04 -11.86 -10.50
CA ASP A 61 -4.13 -12.10 -11.45
C ASP A 61 -4.00 -13.49 -12.09
N ARG A 62 -4.93 -14.38 -11.74
CA ARG A 62 -4.99 -15.76 -12.23
C ARG A 62 -5.09 -15.86 -13.75
N ASP A 63 -5.92 -15.01 -14.36
CA ASP A 63 -6.30 -15.14 -15.77
C ASP A 63 -5.27 -14.45 -16.69
N ALA A 64 -4.63 -13.39 -16.19
CA ALA A 64 -3.43 -12.83 -16.82
C ALA A 64 -2.26 -13.84 -16.82
N VAL A 65 -2.00 -14.53 -15.70
CA VAL A 65 -0.94 -15.56 -15.62
C VAL A 65 -1.24 -16.79 -16.48
N ASP A 66 -2.51 -17.20 -16.58
CA ASP A 66 -2.95 -18.27 -17.50
C ASP A 66 -2.70 -17.90 -18.97
N ALA A 67 -3.03 -16.66 -19.37
CA ALA A 67 -2.73 -16.14 -20.69
C ALA A 67 -1.22 -15.99 -20.96
N LEU A 68 -0.44 -15.59 -19.95
CA LEU A 68 1.01 -15.43 -20.04
C LEU A 68 1.75 -16.74 -20.35
N ALA A 69 1.23 -17.87 -19.87
CA ALA A 69 1.81 -19.20 -20.07
C ALA A 69 1.43 -19.88 -21.41
N ARG A 70 0.57 -19.27 -22.25
CA ARG A 70 0.17 -19.85 -23.55
C ARG A 70 1.34 -19.96 -24.51
N ASP A 71 1.46 -21.10 -25.17
CA ASP A 71 2.50 -21.41 -26.15
C ASP A 71 3.94 -21.24 -25.61
N VAL A 72 4.15 -21.49 -24.31
CA VAL A 72 5.47 -21.45 -23.65
C VAL A 72 5.98 -22.88 -23.44
N ASP A 73 7.26 -23.13 -23.76
CA ASP A 73 7.88 -24.46 -23.54
C ASP A 73 8.40 -24.61 -22.11
N ALA A 74 9.03 -23.54 -21.60
CA ALA A 74 9.63 -23.49 -20.27
C ALA A 74 9.50 -22.10 -19.63
N ILE A 75 9.37 -22.09 -18.30
CA ILE A 75 9.26 -20.86 -17.50
C ILE A 75 10.49 -20.69 -16.61
N LEU A 76 11.14 -19.52 -16.71
CA LEU A 76 12.15 -19.02 -15.79
C LEU A 76 11.47 -18.04 -14.81
N HIS A 77 11.13 -18.51 -13.62
CA HIS A 77 10.38 -17.72 -12.66
C HIS A 77 11.27 -16.93 -11.72
N PHE A 78 11.64 -15.72 -12.15
CA PHE A 78 12.33 -14.69 -11.37
C PHE A 78 11.38 -13.60 -10.84
N GLY A 79 10.06 -13.78 -11.03
CA GLY A 79 9.04 -12.82 -10.64
C GLY A 79 8.75 -12.84 -9.13
N GLY A 80 8.02 -11.81 -8.70
CA GLY A 80 7.63 -11.59 -7.31
C GLY A 80 8.60 -10.72 -6.52
N VAL A 81 8.34 -10.60 -5.22
CA VAL A 81 9.17 -9.86 -4.26
C VAL A 81 10.47 -10.64 -3.98
N SER A 82 11.61 -9.96 -3.99
CA SER A 82 12.97 -10.53 -3.91
C SER A 82 13.76 -10.16 -2.64
N VAL A 83 13.14 -9.43 -1.70
CA VAL A 83 13.72 -8.98 -0.43
C VAL A 83 12.69 -9.14 0.69
N GLU A 84 13.08 -8.99 1.96
CA GLU A 84 12.10 -9.03 3.05
C GLU A 84 11.11 -7.85 2.98
N ARG A 85 9.81 -8.17 3.11
CA ARG A 85 8.68 -7.24 2.98
C ARG A 85 7.52 -7.68 3.90
N PRO A 86 6.53 -6.80 4.18
CA PRO A 86 5.30 -7.20 4.88
C PRO A 86 4.65 -8.44 4.27
N PHE A 87 3.99 -9.24 5.11
CA PHE A 87 3.46 -10.56 4.73
C PHE A 87 2.48 -10.48 3.56
N GLU A 88 1.70 -9.42 3.46
CA GLU A 88 0.68 -9.22 2.42
C GLU A 88 1.29 -9.02 1.02
N GLU A 89 2.40 -8.29 0.92
CA GLU A 89 3.14 -8.14 -0.35
C GLU A 89 3.75 -9.48 -0.79
N ILE A 90 4.27 -10.24 0.17
CA ILE A 90 4.79 -11.60 -0.03
C ILE A 90 3.66 -12.57 -0.41
N LEU A 91 2.47 -12.44 0.19
CA LEU A 91 1.31 -13.30 -0.03
C LEU A 91 0.80 -13.18 -1.46
N ASP A 92 0.60 -11.96 -1.96
CA ASP A 92 0.10 -11.76 -3.32
C ASP A 92 1.16 -12.15 -4.37
N ALA A 93 2.38 -11.63 -4.23
CA ALA A 93 3.43 -11.79 -5.24
C ALA A 93 4.08 -13.18 -5.26
N ASN A 94 4.36 -13.78 -4.09
CA ASN A 94 5.17 -14.99 -3.98
C ASN A 94 4.37 -16.24 -3.60
N ILE A 95 3.28 -16.12 -2.82
CA ILE A 95 2.45 -17.28 -2.43
C ILE A 95 1.33 -17.51 -3.45
N ARG A 96 0.50 -16.50 -3.74
CA ARG A 96 -0.56 -16.60 -4.75
C ARG A 96 0.03 -16.66 -6.15
N GLY A 97 1.02 -15.79 -6.43
CA GLY A 97 1.72 -15.76 -7.71
C GLY A 97 2.35 -17.08 -8.14
N ILE A 98 3.08 -17.77 -7.25
CA ILE A 98 3.67 -19.07 -7.59
C ILE A 98 2.59 -20.14 -7.83
N PHE A 99 1.51 -20.15 -7.04
CA PHE A 99 0.40 -21.08 -7.24
C PHE A 99 -0.30 -20.85 -8.60
N HIS A 100 -0.57 -19.60 -8.97
CA HIS A 100 -1.10 -19.26 -10.30
C HIS A 100 -0.17 -19.70 -11.43
N LEU A 101 1.15 -19.50 -11.27
CA LEU A 101 2.15 -19.91 -12.26
C LEU A 101 2.14 -21.42 -12.52
N TYR A 102 2.08 -22.25 -11.46
CA TYR A 102 2.03 -23.71 -11.62
C TYR A 102 0.69 -24.21 -12.16
N GLU A 103 -0.43 -23.58 -11.80
CA GLU A 103 -1.73 -23.87 -12.44
C GLU A 103 -1.71 -23.51 -13.92
N ALA A 104 -1.18 -22.35 -14.30
CA ALA A 104 -1.05 -21.91 -15.68
C ALA A 104 -0.11 -22.84 -16.48
N ALA A 105 1.03 -23.23 -15.89
CA ALA A 105 1.93 -24.23 -16.45
C ALA A 105 1.21 -25.56 -16.72
N ARG A 106 0.48 -26.07 -15.72
CA ARG A 106 -0.30 -27.31 -15.83
C ARG A 106 -1.36 -27.27 -16.93
N ARG A 107 -2.07 -26.14 -17.07
CA ARG A 107 -3.16 -25.95 -18.04
C ARG A 107 -2.65 -25.78 -19.47
N ASN A 108 -1.54 -25.05 -19.64
CA ASN A 108 -0.92 -24.79 -20.95
C ASN A 108 0.08 -25.88 -21.37
N GLY A 109 0.26 -26.92 -20.56
CA GLY A 109 1.11 -28.08 -20.90
C GLY A 109 2.61 -27.89 -20.69
N VAL A 110 3.04 -26.76 -20.13
CA VAL A 110 4.45 -26.45 -19.80
C VAL A 110 5.03 -27.56 -18.93
N LYS A 111 6.17 -28.13 -19.33
CA LYS A 111 6.81 -29.26 -18.64
C LYS A 111 8.04 -28.91 -17.82
N ARG A 112 8.62 -27.73 -18.01
CA ARG A 112 9.83 -27.29 -17.31
C ARG A 112 9.66 -25.93 -16.66
N VAL A 113 9.92 -25.86 -15.36
CA VAL A 113 10.03 -24.62 -14.60
C VAL A 113 11.44 -24.52 -14.00
N VAL A 114 12.04 -23.33 -14.03
CA VAL A 114 13.22 -23.02 -13.24
C VAL A 114 12.81 -21.95 -12.25
N PHE A 115 12.77 -22.31 -10.98
CA PHE A 115 12.27 -21.46 -9.91
C PHE A 115 13.43 -20.73 -9.24
N ALA A 116 13.38 -19.40 -9.22
CA ALA A 116 14.26 -18.58 -8.39
C ALA A 116 13.81 -18.68 -6.92
N SER A 117 14.21 -19.78 -6.27
CA SER A 117 14.26 -19.90 -4.81
C SER A 117 15.40 -19.03 -4.26
N SER A 118 15.74 -19.19 -2.99
CA SER A 118 16.79 -18.38 -2.36
C SER A 118 17.54 -19.12 -1.25
N ASN A 119 18.80 -18.75 -1.04
CA ASN A 119 19.54 -19.10 0.17
C ASN A 119 18.78 -18.71 1.46
N HIS A 120 17.92 -17.68 1.41
CA HIS A 120 17.10 -17.24 2.54
C HIS A 120 16.10 -18.30 3.05
N VAL A 121 15.86 -19.39 2.29
CA VAL A 121 15.14 -20.60 2.75
C VAL A 121 15.87 -21.36 3.88
N ILE A 122 17.21 -21.20 3.97
CA ILE A 122 18.07 -21.82 4.99
C ILE A 122 18.77 -20.78 5.88
N GLY A 123 18.32 -19.52 5.84
CA GLY A 123 19.10 -18.39 6.35
C GLY A 123 19.47 -18.43 7.85
N PHE A 124 18.70 -19.09 8.71
CA PHE A 124 19.01 -19.25 10.15
C PHE A 124 20.05 -20.34 10.49
N HIS A 125 20.60 -21.06 9.51
CA HIS A 125 21.80 -21.88 9.71
C HIS A 125 23.05 -21.00 9.84
N LYS A 126 24.09 -21.50 10.50
CA LYS A 126 25.35 -20.78 10.73
C LYS A 126 26.30 -20.89 9.54
N GLN A 127 27.17 -19.90 9.38
CA GLN A 127 28.22 -19.90 8.34
C GLN A 127 29.29 -20.98 8.54
N THR A 128 29.32 -21.62 9.71
CA THR A 128 30.18 -22.77 10.04
C THR A 128 29.57 -24.13 9.63
N GLU A 129 28.34 -24.16 9.12
CA GLU A 129 27.62 -25.39 8.77
C GLU A 129 27.62 -25.58 7.24
N THR A 130 28.05 -26.74 6.76
CA THR A 130 27.91 -27.11 5.34
C THR A 130 26.55 -27.80 5.13
N LEU A 131 25.75 -27.28 4.19
CA LEU A 131 24.38 -27.74 3.94
C LEU A 131 24.24 -28.36 2.56
N ASP A 132 23.59 -29.52 2.47
CA ASP A 132 23.13 -30.07 1.19
C ASP A 132 21.65 -29.71 0.91
N ALA A 133 21.10 -30.24 -0.18
CA ALA A 133 19.73 -29.99 -0.61
C ALA A 133 18.65 -30.50 0.39
N HIS A 134 18.97 -31.50 1.21
CA HIS A 134 18.07 -32.13 2.17
C HIS A 134 18.20 -31.57 3.59
N ALA A 135 19.14 -30.66 3.83
CA ALA A 135 19.25 -29.94 5.10
C ALA A 135 17.89 -29.28 5.49
N PRO A 136 17.47 -29.35 6.77
CA PRO A 136 16.20 -28.79 7.21
C PRO A 136 16.09 -27.30 6.84
N ARG A 137 14.98 -26.89 6.22
CA ARG A 137 14.74 -25.48 5.91
C ARG A 137 14.59 -24.68 7.20
N ARG A 138 15.26 -23.53 7.27
CA ARG A 138 15.22 -22.61 8.41
C ARG A 138 15.12 -21.18 7.86
N PRO A 139 13.94 -20.78 7.35
CA PRO A 139 13.81 -19.52 6.62
C PRO A 139 14.01 -18.31 7.54
N ASP A 140 14.80 -17.33 7.10
CA ASP A 140 15.18 -16.16 7.91
C ASP A 140 14.20 -14.99 7.87
N SER A 141 13.16 -15.09 7.04
CA SER A 141 12.32 -13.96 6.61
C SER A 141 10.99 -14.48 6.05
N TYR A 142 9.96 -13.62 5.95
CA TYR A 142 8.74 -13.92 5.20
C TYR A 142 9.06 -14.18 3.72
N TYR A 143 10.01 -13.43 3.16
CA TYR A 143 10.59 -13.73 1.85
C TYR A 143 11.13 -15.16 1.75
N GLY A 144 12.02 -15.57 2.66
CA GLY A 144 12.54 -16.94 2.72
C GLY A 144 11.45 -17.99 2.89
N LEU A 145 10.45 -17.72 3.73
CA LEU A 145 9.29 -18.60 3.92
C LEU A 145 8.48 -18.78 2.63
N SER A 146 8.30 -17.71 1.85
CA SER A 146 7.60 -17.79 0.57
C SER A 146 8.35 -18.57 -0.50
N LYS A 147 9.68 -18.50 -0.50
CA LYS A 147 10.52 -19.34 -1.38
C LYS A 147 10.51 -20.80 -0.93
N SER A 148 10.42 -21.07 0.38
CA SER A 148 10.17 -22.43 0.90
C SER A 148 8.82 -22.98 0.43
N TYR A 149 7.75 -22.18 0.48
CA TYR A 149 6.45 -22.56 -0.07
C TYR A 149 6.52 -22.84 -1.58
N GLY A 150 7.25 -22.02 -2.35
CA GLY A 150 7.47 -22.26 -3.78
C GLY A 150 8.22 -23.57 -4.08
N GLU A 151 9.16 -23.98 -3.23
CA GLU A 151 9.80 -25.32 -3.32
C GLU A 151 8.82 -26.46 -3.03
N ASP A 152 7.88 -26.27 -2.08
CA ASP A 152 6.85 -27.28 -1.77
C ASP A 152 5.79 -27.39 -2.87
N VAL A 153 5.42 -26.26 -3.48
CA VAL A 153 4.58 -26.23 -4.69
C VAL A 153 5.30 -26.96 -5.83
N ALA A 154 6.59 -26.69 -6.06
CA ALA A 154 7.37 -27.38 -7.09
C ALA A 154 7.39 -28.91 -6.91
N SER A 155 7.66 -29.40 -5.69
CA SER A 155 7.60 -30.83 -5.35
C SER A 155 6.22 -31.42 -5.64
N PHE A 156 5.15 -30.78 -5.14
CA PHE A 156 3.78 -31.25 -5.33
C PHE A 156 3.36 -31.30 -6.81
N TYR A 157 3.70 -30.29 -7.62
CA TYR A 157 3.36 -30.27 -9.05
C TYR A 157 4.22 -31.22 -9.88
N PHE A 158 5.45 -31.55 -9.43
CA PHE A 158 6.21 -32.65 -10.00
C PHE A 158 5.52 -34.00 -9.70
N ASP A 159 5.34 -34.35 -8.43
CA ASP A 159 4.81 -35.67 -8.03
C ASP A 159 3.38 -35.93 -8.56
N ARG A 160 2.56 -34.88 -8.67
CA ARG A 160 1.16 -34.98 -9.08
C ARG A 160 0.91 -34.82 -10.58
N TYR A 161 1.73 -34.04 -11.28
CA TYR A 161 1.46 -33.64 -12.68
C TYR A 161 2.69 -33.77 -13.62
N GLY A 162 3.85 -34.17 -13.11
CA GLY A 162 5.08 -34.33 -13.88
C GLY A 162 5.65 -33.00 -14.40
N ILE A 163 5.42 -31.88 -13.71
CA ILE A 163 6.06 -30.60 -14.05
C ILE A 163 7.46 -30.59 -13.42
N GLU A 164 8.47 -30.83 -14.24
CA GLU A 164 9.85 -30.85 -13.78
C GLU A 164 10.32 -29.45 -13.38
N THR A 165 10.96 -29.36 -12.21
CA THR A 165 11.41 -28.08 -11.64
C THR A 165 12.82 -28.14 -11.10
N VAL A 166 13.67 -27.19 -11.52
CA VAL A 166 14.91 -26.88 -10.79
C VAL A 166 14.67 -25.66 -9.90
N SER A 167 14.74 -25.86 -8.59
CA SER A 167 14.62 -24.83 -7.57
C SER A 167 16.01 -24.33 -7.19
N ILE A 168 16.40 -23.17 -7.75
CA ILE A 168 17.71 -22.60 -7.50
C ILE A 168 17.66 -21.75 -6.23
N ARG A 169 18.29 -22.19 -5.15
CA ARG A 169 18.54 -21.38 -3.95
C ARG A 169 19.67 -20.40 -4.28
N ILE A 170 19.31 -19.30 -4.95
CA ILE A 170 20.28 -18.26 -5.37
C ILE A 170 20.97 -17.67 -4.13
N GLY A 171 22.30 -17.62 -4.15
CA GLY A 171 23.12 -16.93 -3.17
C GLY A 171 23.07 -15.41 -3.34
N SER A 172 24.13 -14.82 -3.87
CA SER A 172 24.28 -13.37 -4.05
C SER A 172 24.75 -13.07 -5.46
N SER A 173 23.81 -12.96 -6.41
CA SER A 173 24.15 -12.73 -7.81
C SER A 173 24.18 -11.26 -8.18
N PHE A 174 25.40 -10.74 -8.34
CA PHE A 174 25.74 -9.34 -8.54
C PHE A 174 27.04 -9.24 -9.38
N PRO A 175 27.43 -8.06 -9.89
CA PRO A 175 28.67 -7.94 -10.68
C PRO A 175 29.94 -8.28 -9.89
N ALA A 176 29.92 -8.09 -8.57
CA ALA A 176 31.00 -8.43 -7.64
C ALA A 176 30.41 -8.69 -6.23
N PRO A 177 31.09 -9.45 -5.35
CA PRO A 177 30.75 -9.58 -3.95
C PRO A 177 30.99 -8.25 -3.19
N ALA A 178 29.96 -7.74 -2.52
CA ALA A 178 30.05 -6.46 -1.81
C ALA A 178 30.67 -6.57 -0.40
N ASN A 179 30.64 -7.75 0.23
CA ASN A 179 31.01 -7.96 1.63
C ASN A 179 31.50 -9.40 1.90
N ARG A 180 31.99 -9.64 3.12
CA ARG A 180 32.58 -10.93 3.56
C ARG A 180 31.66 -12.13 3.37
N ARG A 181 30.36 -12.01 3.67
CA ARG A 181 29.36 -13.06 3.39
C ARG A 181 29.25 -13.36 1.90
N MET A 182 29.28 -12.33 1.05
CA MET A 182 29.24 -12.54 -0.41
C MET A 182 30.48 -13.27 -0.93
N MET A 183 31.62 -13.25 -0.24
CA MET A 183 32.77 -14.08 -0.64
C MET A 183 32.43 -15.58 -0.66
N SER A 184 31.45 -16.04 0.12
CA SER A 184 30.99 -17.42 0.09
C SER A 184 29.73 -17.62 -0.77
N THR A 185 28.83 -16.65 -0.78
CA THR A 185 27.52 -16.77 -1.45
C THR A 185 27.47 -16.23 -2.88
N TRP A 186 28.54 -15.61 -3.40
CA TRP A 186 28.52 -14.96 -4.72
C TRP A 186 28.24 -15.96 -5.86
N LEU A 187 27.45 -15.49 -6.83
CA LEU A 187 27.13 -16.19 -8.07
C LEU A 187 27.28 -15.19 -9.22
N SER A 188 28.29 -15.36 -10.06
CA SER A 188 28.47 -14.46 -11.21
C SER A 188 27.27 -14.56 -12.17
N TYR A 189 27.04 -13.52 -12.98
CA TYR A 189 26.01 -13.56 -14.02
C TYR A 189 26.26 -14.62 -15.10
N ARG A 190 27.53 -14.96 -15.35
CA ARG A 190 27.96 -16.02 -16.26
C ARG A 190 27.59 -17.39 -15.71
N ASP A 191 27.95 -17.65 -14.45
CA ASP A 191 27.66 -18.90 -13.75
C ASP A 191 26.14 -19.08 -13.50
N LEU A 192 25.40 -18.00 -13.21
CA LEU A 192 23.94 -18.03 -13.17
C LEU A 192 23.37 -18.45 -14.53
N THR A 193 23.85 -17.87 -15.64
CA THR A 193 23.37 -18.22 -16.99
C THR A 193 23.69 -19.68 -17.33
N ALA A 194 24.88 -20.16 -16.98
CA ALA A 194 25.27 -21.57 -17.16
C ALA A 194 24.40 -22.52 -16.32
N LEU A 195 24.06 -22.17 -15.07
CA LEU A 195 23.13 -22.95 -14.24
C LEU A 195 21.73 -22.99 -14.84
N LEU A 196 21.24 -21.87 -15.38
CA LEU A 196 19.93 -21.82 -16.06
C LEU A 196 19.90 -22.65 -17.34
N GLU A 197 20.97 -22.66 -18.14
CA GLU A 197 21.13 -23.56 -19.28
C GLU A 197 21.00 -25.03 -18.84
N ARG A 198 21.74 -25.45 -17.80
CA ARG A 198 21.65 -26.81 -17.26
C ARG A 198 20.25 -27.13 -16.74
N ALA A 199 19.61 -26.20 -16.05
CA ALA A 199 18.26 -26.37 -15.52
C ALA A 199 17.18 -26.51 -16.62
N LEU A 200 17.35 -25.82 -17.75
CA LEU A 200 16.46 -25.91 -18.91
C LEU A 200 16.65 -27.20 -19.71
N PHE A 201 17.90 -27.59 -20.00
CA PHE A 201 18.20 -28.59 -21.03
C PHE A 201 18.62 -29.96 -20.52
N THR A 202 18.90 -30.14 -19.22
CA THR A 202 19.15 -31.49 -18.67
C THR A 202 17.85 -32.31 -18.70
N PRO A 203 17.84 -33.53 -19.25
CA PRO A 203 16.69 -34.44 -19.17
C PRO A 203 16.51 -34.99 -17.76
N GLY A 204 15.26 -35.21 -17.31
CA GLY A 204 14.98 -35.97 -16.09
C GLY A 204 15.45 -35.29 -14.79
N VAL A 205 15.24 -33.97 -14.66
CA VAL A 205 15.62 -33.20 -13.47
C VAL A 205 14.65 -33.38 -12.30
N GLY A 206 13.46 -33.95 -12.54
CA GLY A 206 12.46 -34.18 -11.50
C GLY A 206 12.07 -32.91 -10.76
N HIS A 207 12.02 -32.95 -9.43
CA HIS A 207 12.19 -31.76 -8.59
C HIS A 207 13.60 -31.76 -7.98
N THR A 208 14.45 -30.83 -8.41
CA THR A 208 15.83 -30.71 -7.95
C THR A 208 16.07 -29.36 -7.28
N VAL A 209 16.59 -29.39 -6.05
CA VAL A 209 17.09 -28.20 -5.35
C VAL A 209 18.60 -28.08 -5.58
N VAL A 210 19.05 -26.88 -5.96
CA VAL A 210 20.47 -26.58 -6.19
C VAL A 210 20.82 -25.22 -5.60
N TYR A 211 21.97 -25.10 -4.92
CA TYR A 211 22.48 -23.83 -4.44
C TYR A 211 23.19 -23.08 -5.56
N GLY A 212 22.72 -21.87 -5.85
CA GLY A 212 23.30 -20.99 -6.86
C GLY A 212 24.49 -20.21 -6.30
N MET A 213 25.69 -20.73 -6.50
CA MET A 213 26.98 -20.09 -6.20
C MET A 213 28.01 -20.37 -7.31
N SER A 214 29.01 -19.50 -7.40
CA SER A 214 30.24 -19.66 -8.20
C SER A 214 31.27 -20.56 -7.47
N ASP A 215 32.43 -20.83 -8.08
CA ASP A 215 33.52 -21.66 -7.51
C ASP A 215 34.33 -20.87 -6.46
N ASN A 216 33.64 -20.48 -5.38
CA ASN A 216 34.17 -19.63 -4.32
C ASN A 216 35.12 -20.41 -3.40
N ASP A 217 36.19 -19.77 -2.90
CA ASP A 217 37.19 -20.40 -2.02
C ASP A 217 36.62 -21.01 -0.73
N VAL A 218 35.52 -20.43 -0.23
CA VAL A 218 34.85 -20.80 1.01
C VAL A 218 33.39 -20.99 0.68
N VAL A 219 32.91 -22.23 0.72
CA VAL A 219 31.52 -22.58 0.40
C VAL A 219 30.80 -23.14 1.62
N TRP A 220 29.52 -22.79 1.74
CA TRP A 220 28.64 -23.32 2.80
C TRP A 220 27.68 -24.40 2.28
N TRP A 221 27.73 -24.70 0.98
CA TRP A 221 26.70 -25.47 0.28
C TRP A 221 27.29 -26.63 -0.51
N ASP A 222 26.60 -27.77 -0.48
CA ASP A 222 26.97 -28.98 -1.20
C ASP A 222 25.88 -29.34 -2.21
N ASN A 223 26.25 -29.31 -3.50
CA ASN A 223 25.36 -29.58 -4.62
C ASN A 223 25.35 -31.06 -5.07
N ARG A 224 25.84 -32.02 -4.27
CA ARG A 224 25.89 -33.45 -4.62
C ARG A 224 24.60 -34.04 -5.18
N HIS A 225 23.43 -33.62 -4.67
CA HIS A 225 22.12 -34.11 -5.13
C HIS A 225 21.71 -33.50 -6.49
N ALA A 226 22.23 -32.32 -6.82
CA ALA A 226 22.06 -31.65 -8.11
C ALA A 226 23.20 -31.96 -9.11
N ALA A 227 24.15 -32.83 -8.78
CA ALA A 227 25.31 -33.14 -9.64
C ALA A 227 24.92 -33.67 -11.04
N HIS A 228 23.75 -34.31 -11.15
CA HIS A 228 23.20 -34.77 -12.43
C HIS A 228 22.86 -33.63 -13.40
N LEU A 229 22.72 -32.38 -12.92
CA LEU A 229 22.59 -31.20 -13.79
C LEU A 229 23.87 -30.89 -14.57
N GLY A 230 25.03 -31.42 -14.15
CA GLY A 230 26.31 -31.14 -14.80
C GLY A 230 26.74 -29.68 -14.69
N TYR A 231 26.29 -28.95 -13.66
CA TYR A 231 26.69 -27.57 -13.41
C TYR A 231 28.10 -27.52 -12.83
N ALA A 232 28.99 -26.83 -13.54
CA ALA A 232 30.36 -26.55 -13.12
C ALA A 232 30.61 -25.03 -13.24
N PRO A 233 30.55 -24.27 -12.13
CA PRO A 233 30.85 -22.84 -12.15
C PRO A 233 32.31 -22.58 -12.57
N GLN A 234 32.56 -21.40 -13.13
CA GLN A 234 33.87 -21.01 -13.66
C GLN A 234 34.41 -19.68 -13.11
N ASP A 235 33.57 -18.86 -12.46
CA ASP A 235 34.04 -17.68 -11.75
C ASP A 235 34.31 -18.02 -10.27
N SER A 236 35.10 -17.18 -9.60
CA SER A 236 35.39 -17.32 -8.17
C SER A 236 35.44 -15.95 -7.50
N SER A 237 34.83 -15.83 -6.32
CA SER A 237 34.91 -14.62 -5.50
C SER A 237 36.34 -14.22 -5.12
N ARG A 238 37.30 -15.17 -5.18
CA ARG A 238 38.72 -14.98 -4.81
C ARG A 238 39.33 -13.68 -5.33
N VAL A 239 39.02 -13.30 -6.57
CA VAL A 239 39.60 -12.11 -7.23
C VAL A 239 39.22 -10.78 -6.55
N PHE A 240 38.19 -10.78 -5.70
CA PHE A 240 37.72 -9.62 -4.94
C PHE A 240 38.16 -9.63 -3.47
N ARG A 241 38.95 -10.64 -3.04
CA ARG A 241 39.33 -10.86 -1.64
C ARG A 241 39.93 -9.61 -1.00
N ASP A 242 40.99 -9.08 -1.60
CA ASP A 242 41.73 -7.93 -1.06
C ASP A 242 40.82 -6.69 -0.93
N GLN A 243 39.93 -6.46 -1.90
CA GLN A 243 38.96 -5.36 -1.88
C GLN A 243 37.92 -5.50 -0.76
N VAL A 244 37.47 -6.72 -0.47
CA VAL A 244 36.48 -6.99 0.59
C VAL A 244 37.14 -7.03 1.98
N GLU A 245 38.33 -7.60 2.09
CA GLU A 245 39.07 -7.70 3.35
C GLU A 245 39.63 -6.35 3.82
N ALA A 246 39.90 -5.41 2.89
CA ALA A 246 40.25 -4.02 3.21
C ALA A 246 39.10 -3.21 3.86
N GLN A 247 37.84 -3.66 3.74
CA GLN A 247 36.72 -3.02 4.42
C GLN A 247 36.72 -3.39 5.92
N PRO A 248 36.28 -2.50 6.85
CA PRO A 248 36.12 -2.84 8.26
C PRO A 248 35.30 -4.13 8.45
N ALA A 249 35.74 -4.99 9.36
CA ALA A 249 35.00 -6.20 9.71
C ALA A 249 33.82 -5.86 10.63
N PRO A 250 32.61 -6.41 10.40
CA PRO A 250 31.56 -6.39 11.41
C PRO A 250 31.98 -7.16 12.67
N PRO A 251 31.33 -6.91 13.83
CA PRO A 251 31.50 -7.72 15.04
C PRO A 251 31.30 -9.22 14.76
N ALA A 252 32.02 -10.09 15.48
CA ALA A 252 31.96 -11.54 15.26
C ALA A 252 30.59 -12.16 15.62
N ASP A 253 29.81 -11.49 16.45
CA ASP A 253 28.45 -11.81 16.87
C ASP A 253 27.36 -11.15 16.01
N ASP A 254 27.73 -10.31 15.04
CA ASP A 254 26.79 -9.71 14.07
C ASP A 254 26.08 -10.82 13.25
N PRO A 255 24.76 -10.75 13.04
CA PRO A 255 24.03 -11.74 12.24
C PRO A 255 24.62 -11.97 10.83
N SER A 256 25.25 -10.95 10.23
CA SER A 256 25.97 -11.03 8.95
C SER A 256 27.27 -11.83 8.99
N MET A 257 27.81 -12.10 10.17
CA MET A 257 28.99 -12.95 10.42
C MET A 257 28.61 -14.32 11.01
N VAL A 258 27.46 -14.43 11.68
CA VAL A 258 27.00 -15.68 12.32
C VAL A 258 26.18 -16.56 11.36
N TYR A 259 25.23 -15.99 10.63
CA TYR A 259 24.19 -16.74 9.91
C TYR A 259 24.33 -16.68 8.38
N GLN A 260 23.91 -17.74 7.69
CA GLN A 260 24.00 -17.83 6.23
C GLN A 260 23.05 -16.86 5.52
N GLY A 261 21.91 -16.51 6.13
CA GLY A 261 21.02 -15.45 5.68
C GLY A 261 21.59 -14.04 5.85
N GLY A 262 22.60 -13.90 6.71
CA GLY A 262 23.24 -12.65 7.06
C GLY A 262 22.25 -11.62 7.61
N ALA A 263 22.27 -10.40 7.07
CA ALA A 263 21.43 -9.29 7.54
C ALA A 263 19.92 -9.56 7.49
N PHE A 264 19.44 -10.51 6.66
CA PHE A 264 18.01 -10.86 6.60
C PHE A 264 17.49 -11.46 7.91
N VAL A 265 18.35 -12.14 8.68
CA VAL A 265 18.01 -12.66 10.02
C VAL A 265 17.60 -11.55 11.01
N ALA A 266 17.96 -10.30 10.73
CA ALA A 266 17.58 -9.12 11.52
C ALA A 266 16.61 -8.17 10.79
N ALA A 267 16.11 -8.55 9.59
CA ALA A 267 15.24 -7.70 8.78
C ALA A 267 13.73 -7.83 9.13
N GLY A 268 13.38 -8.76 10.00
CA GLY A 268 12.02 -9.03 10.52
C GLY A 268 12.09 -9.72 11.90
N PRO A 269 10.98 -10.24 12.46
CA PRO A 269 9.64 -10.39 11.87
C PRO A 269 8.61 -9.31 12.27
N PHE A 270 7.37 -9.56 11.83
CA PHE A 270 6.19 -8.69 11.75
C PHE A 270 5.62 -7.91 12.97
N GLU A 271 5.86 -8.15 14.28
CA GLU A 271 5.29 -7.30 15.39
C GLU A 271 5.69 -7.79 16.81
N ALA A 272 5.38 -7.17 17.99
CA ALA A 272 4.53 -6.04 18.46
C ALA A 272 5.07 -5.51 19.83
N PRO A 273 4.48 -4.50 20.54
CA PRO A 273 3.41 -3.53 20.23
C PRO A 273 3.82 -2.03 20.36
N ALA A 274 2.99 -1.13 19.82
CA ALA A 274 3.08 0.33 19.92
C ALA A 274 4.33 1.00 19.30
N ALA A 275 4.17 2.27 18.89
CA ALA A 275 5.20 3.16 18.34
C ALA A 275 5.92 2.74 17.02
N ARG A 276 5.35 3.25 15.92
CA ARG A 276 6.02 3.87 14.75
C ARG A 276 6.64 2.98 13.65
N ALA A 277 6.18 3.30 12.43
CA ALA A 277 6.78 3.10 11.11
C ALA A 277 6.86 1.65 10.55
N ARG A 278 5.94 1.34 9.62
CA ARG A 278 6.09 0.30 8.60
C ARG A 278 5.68 0.79 7.21
N PRO A 279 6.17 0.14 6.14
CA PRO A 279 6.19 0.67 4.77
C PRO A 279 4.85 0.46 4.04
N PRO A 280 4.70 0.89 2.76
CA PRO A 280 3.41 1.35 2.27
C PRO A 280 2.44 0.21 1.96
N VAL A 281 1.20 0.38 2.42
CA VAL A 281 0.04 -0.14 1.68
C VAL A 281 0.15 0.37 0.24
N ALA A 282 -0.15 -0.46 -0.76
CA ALA A 282 -0.16 -0.10 -2.18
C ALA A 282 -0.67 1.34 -2.35
N GLY A 283 0.22 2.20 -2.86
CA GLY A 283 0.28 3.60 -2.45
C GLY A 283 -1.01 4.38 -2.66
N ALA A 284 -1.27 5.35 -1.79
CA ALA A 284 -2.41 6.25 -1.94
C ALA A 284 -2.37 6.91 -3.33
N GLU A 285 -3.32 6.52 -4.18
CA GLU A 285 -3.43 6.96 -5.57
C GLU A 285 -3.86 8.41 -5.59
N LEU A 286 -3.16 9.27 -6.34
CA LEU A 286 -3.57 10.65 -6.54
C LEU A 286 -4.73 10.67 -7.55
N ILE A 287 -5.92 10.99 -7.06
CA ILE A 287 -7.14 11.07 -7.88
C ILE A 287 -7.25 12.45 -8.55
N VAL A 288 -6.91 13.52 -7.83
CA VAL A 288 -6.86 14.89 -8.38
C VAL A 288 -5.70 15.66 -7.75
N ASP A 289 -4.79 16.23 -8.57
CA ASP A 289 -3.83 17.27 -8.12
C ASP A 289 -4.55 18.62 -7.97
N ALA A 290 -5.49 18.67 -7.03
CA ALA A 290 -6.39 19.82 -6.86
C ALA A 290 -5.68 21.06 -6.27
N ARG A 291 -4.53 20.86 -5.60
CA ARG A 291 -3.69 21.90 -4.96
C ARG A 291 -4.44 22.82 -3.99
N HIS A 292 -5.54 22.32 -3.43
CA HIS A 292 -6.43 23.06 -2.54
C HIS A 292 -5.71 23.58 -1.30
N GLY A 293 -6.06 24.80 -0.88
CA GLY A 293 -5.52 25.37 0.34
C GLY A 293 -5.92 24.55 1.57
N VAL A 294 -7.20 24.18 1.65
CA VAL A 294 -7.73 23.22 2.63
C VAL A 294 -8.80 22.38 1.93
N GLY A 295 -8.39 21.26 1.33
CA GLY A 295 -9.33 20.26 0.83
C GLY A 295 -10.06 19.61 1.99
N GLU A 296 -11.40 19.59 2.02
CA GLU A 296 -12.19 19.12 3.17
C GLU A 296 -13.53 18.48 2.77
N SER A 297 -14.18 17.83 3.73
CA SER A 297 -15.50 17.20 3.65
C SER A 297 -15.78 16.37 2.37
N PRO A 298 -14.91 15.39 2.02
CA PRO A 298 -15.22 14.40 0.99
C PRO A 298 -16.52 13.63 1.30
N VAL A 299 -17.39 13.50 0.30
CA VAL A 299 -18.64 12.72 0.34
C VAL A 299 -18.79 11.94 -0.96
N TRP A 300 -18.95 10.62 -0.87
CA TRP A 300 -19.19 9.76 -2.02
C TRP A 300 -20.68 9.68 -2.38
N GLN A 301 -21.02 9.93 -3.64
CA GLN A 301 -22.37 9.76 -4.20
C GLN A 301 -22.42 8.51 -5.07
N ALA A 302 -22.86 7.40 -4.48
CA ALA A 302 -22.89 6.09 -5.13
C ALA A 302 -23.80 6.05 -6.39
N ALA A 303 -24.89 6.82 -6.42
CA ALA A 303 -25.76 6.91 -7.59
C ALA A 303 -25.10 7.61 -8.79
N GLU A 304 -24.12 8.49 -8.54
CA GLU A 304 -23.40 9.27 -9.57
C GLU A 304 -22.00 8.69 -9.87
N GLN A 305 -21.57 7.69 -9.09
CA GLN A 305 -20.17 7.20 -9.03
C GLN A 305 -19.17 8.36 -8.92
N ALA A 306 -19.47 9.32 -8.04
CA ALA A 306 -18.72 10.57 -7.94
C ALA A 306 -18.32 10.89 -6.49
N LEU A 307 -17.12 11.43 -6.32
CA LEU A 307 -16.66 12.05 -5.08
C LEU A 307 -16.92 13.54 -5.14
N TYR A 308 -17.50 14.11 -4.09
CA TYR A 308 -17.62 15.55 -3.88
C TYR A 308 -16.75 15.97 -2.69
N TRP A 309 -16.16 17.16 -2.70
CA TRP A 309 -15.39 17.73 -1.58
C TRP A 309 -15.27 19.26 -1.74
N VAL A 310 -14.78 19.97 -0.73
CA VAL A 310 -14.58 21.43 -0.80
C VAL A 310 -13.11 21.84 -0.79
N ASP A 311 -12.81 23.02 -1.31
CA ASP A 311 -11.64 23.81 -0.85
C ASP A 311 -12.16 24.96 0.02
N ILE A 312 -11.88 24.92 1.32
CA ILE A 312 -12.41 25.91 2.27
C ILE A 312 -11.99 27.34 1.85
N PRO A 313 -10.69 27.71 1.81
CA PRO A 313 -10.26 29.05 1.38
C PRO A 313 -10.59 29.34 -0.09
N GLY A 314 -10.63 28.32 -0.95
CA GLY A 314 -11.02 28.44 -2.36
C GLY A 314 -12.50 28.75 -2.58
N ARG A 315 -13.36 28.53 -1.59
CA ARG A 315 -14.84 28.67 -1.65
C ARG A 315 -15.47 27.79 -2.73
N THR A 316 -14.87 26.65 -3.07
CA THR A 316 -15.35 25.77 -4.14
C THR A 316 -15.94 24.48 -3.59
N LEU A 317 -17.09 24.08 -4.15
CA LEU A 317 -17.51 22.68 -4.16
C LEU A 317 -16.90 22.03 -5.40
N ASN A 318 -16.33 20.84 -5.25
CA ASN A 318 -15.67 20.08 -6.29
C ASN A 318 -16.37 18.73 -6.47
N ARG A 319 -16.29 18.19 -7.69
CA ARG A 319 -16.75 16.85 -8.04
C ARG A 319 -15.73 16.17 -8.93
N TRP A 320 -15.43 14.90 -8.64
CA TRP A 320 -14.68 13.99 -9.50
C TRP A 320 -15.57 12.78 -9.82
N ARG A 321 -15.65 12.38 -11.09
CA ARG A 321 -16.40 11.19 -11.52
C ARG A 321 -15.44 10.02 -11.77
N ALA A 322 -15.76 8.85 -11.22
CA ALA A 322 -14.93 7.66 -11.37
C ALA A 322 -15.03 7.00 -12.76
N GLU A 323 -16.05 7.33 -13.55
CA GLU A 323 -16.26 6.78 -14.91
C GLU A 323 -15.24 7.31 -15.93
N ASP A 324 -14.98 8.62 -15.90
CA ASP A 324 -14.22 9.35 -16.94
C ASP A 324 -13.06 10.19 -16.36
N GLY A 325 -12.89 10.20 -15.03
CA GLY A 325 -11.89 11.02 -14.34
C GLY A 325 -12.19 12.52 -14.31
N SER A 326 -13.36 12.96 -14.80
CA SER A 326 -13.66 14.38 -14.96
C SER A 326 -13.78 15.11 -13.63
N HIS A 327 -13.11 16.27 -13.53
CA HIS A 327 -13.19 17.19 -12.39
C HIS A 327 -14.03 18.42 -12.77
N THR A 328 -15.00 18.77 -11.93
CA THR A 328 -15.81 19.99 -12.03
C THR A 328 -15.75 20.75 -10.71
N ALA A 329 -15.78 22.09 -10.74
CA ALA A 329 -15.85 22.93 -9.55
C ALA A 329 -16.94 24.01 -9.70
N TRP A 330 -17.53 24.42 -8.58
CA TRP A 330 -18.49 25.52 -8.48
C TRP A 330 -18.15 26.44 -7.31
N THR A 331 -18.23 27.75 -7.50
CA THR A 331 -17.87 28.76 -6.49
C THR A 331 -19.08 29.18 -5.63
N ALA A 332 -18.86 29.34 -4.33
CA ALA A 332 -19.78 29.96 -3.37
C ALA A 332 -19.36 31.41 -3.00
N GLY A 333 -20.27 32.15 -2.36
CA GLY A 333 -20.00 33.51 -1.90
C GLY A 333 -19.05 33.57 -0.70
N GLU A 334 -19.13 32.60 0.20
CA GLU A 334 -18.30 32.45 1.41
C GLU A 334 -17.68 31.04 1.49
N GLN A 335 -16.71 30.83 2.38
CA GLN A 335 -16.03 29.53 2.56
C GLN A 335 -17.04 28.44 2.91
N ILE A 336 -17.00 27.32 2.17
CA ILE A 336 -17.76 26.11 2.46
C ILE A 336 -16.85 25.20 3.28
N ALA A 337 -17.28 24.79 4.47
CA ALA A 337 -16.44 24.03 5.39
C ALA A 337 -16.81 22.54 5.46
N CYS A 338 -18.11 22.24 5.42
CA CYS A 338 -18.62 20.86 5.44
C CYS A 338 -19.93 20.72 4.65
N LEU A 339 -20.24 19.51 4.20
CA LEU A 339 -21.43 19.21 3.38
C LEU A 339 -22.06 17.84 3.69
N ALA A 340 -23.37 17.75 3.49
CA ALA A 340 -24.11 16.51 3.37
C ALA A 340 -25.14 16.60 2.24
N ARG A 341 -25.51 15.47 1.61
CA ARG A 341 -26.47 15.46 0.50
C ARG A 341 -27.84 15.91 0.98
N HIS A 342 -28.54 16.74 0.20
CA HIS A 342 -29.90 17.19 0.49
C HIS A 342 -30.72 17.33 -0.81
N GLY A 343 -31.57 16.35 -1.09
CA GLY A 343 -32.26 16.24 -2.38
C GLY A 343 -31.26 16.20 -3.54
N ASP A 344 -31.50 17.04 -4.56
CA ASP A 344 -30.61 17.20 -5.73
C ASP A 344 -29.45 18.19 -5.48
N GLY A 345 -29.29 18.68 -4.25
CA GLY A 345 -28.21 19.57 -3.84
C GLY A 345 -27.59 19.13 -2.51
N TRP A 346 -27.13 20.11 -1.73
CA TRP A 346 -26.38 19.91 -0.51
C TRP A 346 -26.94 20.76 0.62
N VAL A 347 -26.83 20.29 1.85
CA VAL A 347 -26.75 21.16 3.02
C VAL A 347 -25.28 21.37 3.34
N ALA A 348 -24.88 22.57 3.73
CA ALA A 348 -23.49 22.89 4.02
C ALA A 348 -23.34 23.85 5.19
N GLY A 349 -22.29 23.64 6.00
CA GLY A 349 -21.81 24.61 6.98
C GLY A 349 -20.82 25.58 6.32
N MET A 350 -21.06 26.88 6.48
CA MET A 350 -20.29 27.96 5.86
C MET A 350 -19.88 29.03 6.90
N GLU A 351 -19.22 30.11 6.49
CA GLU A 351 -18.75 31.17 7.38
C GLU A 351 -19.85 31.71 8.32
N SER A 352 -21.01 32.09 7.77
CA SER A 352 -22.06 32.84 8.48
C SER A 352 -23.26 31.99 8.93
N GLY A 353 -23.38 30.75 8.44
CA GLY A 353 -24.57 29.95 8.65
C GLY A 353 -24.53 28.56 8.00
N ILE A 354 -25.66 27.88 8.10
CA ILE A 354 -25.94 26.63 7.37
C ILE A 354 -26.82 26.96 6.17
N PHE A 355 -26.44 26.48 4.99
CA PHE A 355 -27.08 26.80 3.71
C PHE A 355 -27.50 25.55 2.95
N ALA A 356 -28.54 25.66 2.12
CA ALA A 356 -28.76 24.77 1.00
C ALA A 356 -28.00 25.28 -0.22
N LEU A 357 -27.24 24.40 -0.87
CA LEU A 357 -26.43 24.68 -2.04
C LEU A 357 -26.92 23.87 -3.25
N ARG A 358 -27.00 24.50 -4.43
CA ARG A 358 -27.27 23.82 -5.71
C ARG A 358 -26.28 24.27 -6.78
N PRO A 359 -25.59 23.33 -7.46
CA PRO A 359 -24.76 23.63 -8.62
C PRO A 359 -25.55 24.24 -9.78
N GLU A 360 -25.05 25.33 -10.36
CA GLU A 360 -25.60 25.95 -11.56
C GLU A 360 -24.67 25.75 -12.78
N ALA A 361 -25.24 25.84 -13.99
CA ALA A 361 -24.50 25.66 -15.24
C ALA A 361 -23.39 26.72 -15.46
N GLY A 362 -23.46 27.87 -14.79
CA GLY A 362 -22.45 28.94 -14.85
C GLY A 362 -21.25 28.75 -13.92
N GLY A 363 -21.07 27.57 -13.29
CA GLY A 363 -19.96 27.33 -12.35
C GLY A 363 -20.12 28.05 -11.00
N GLN A 364 -21.33 28.49 -10.67
CA GLN A 364 -21.69 29.07 -9.37
C GLN A 364 -22.56 28.10 -8.55
N LEU A 365 -22.64 28.34 -7.25
CA LEU A 365 -23.57 27.69 -6.34
C LEU A 365 -24.71 28.64 -5.99
N ALA A 366 -25.94 28.27 -6.35
CA ALA A 366 -27.12 28.88 -5.76
C ALA A 366 -27.13 28.58 -4.25
N GLN A 367 -27.22 29.62 -3.43
CA GLN A 367 -27.10 29.56 -1.96
C GLN A 367 -28.38 30.05 -1.31
N THR A 368 -28.96 29.24 -0.42
CA THR A 368 -30.13 29.61 0.39
C THR A 368 -29.83 29.39 1.86
N LEU A 369 -29.83 30.45 2.66
CA LEU A 369 -29.59 30.38 4.10
C LEU A 369 -30.72 29.60 4.79
N LEU A 370 -30.38 28.52 5.49
CA LEU A 370 -31.31 27.70 6.28
C LEU A 370 -31.31 28.10 7.75
N ALA A 371 -30.13 28.38 8.33
CA ALA A 371 -30.02 28.86 9.70
C ALA A 371 -28.77 29.71 9.92
N ARG A 372 -28.90 30.77 10.74
CA ARG A 372 -27.79 31.62 11.18
C ARG A 372 -27.04 31.01 12.36
N ILE A 373 -25.73 31.20 12.39
CA ILE A 373 -24.89 30.88 13.54
C ILE A 373 -24.39 32.19 14.16
N PRO A 374 -24.85 32.56 15.38
CA PRO A 374 -24.32 33.72 16.09
C PRO A 374 -23.01 33.30 16.75
N HIS A 375 -21.89 33.52 16.05
CA HIS A 375 -20.56 33.21 16.56
C HIS A 375 -20.25 33.99 17.84
N ALA A 376 -19.54 33.36 18.77
CA ALA A 376 -19.18 33.96 20.06
C ALA A 376 -18.16 35.11 19.91
N LEU A 377 -17.33 35.08 18.87
CA LEU A 377 -16.32 36.08 18.55
C LEU A 377 -16.32 36.41 17.05
N ALA A 378 -15.78 37.58 16.70
CA ALA A 378 -15.45 37.91 15.32
C ALA A 378 -14.30 37.02 14.80
N GLY A 379 -14.27 36.75 13.49
CA GLY A 379 -13.25 35.88 12.89
C GLY A 379 -13.46 34.38 13.13
N MET A 380 -14.67 33.98 13.53
CA MET A 380 -15.09 32.57 13.58
C MET A 380 -15.77 32.14 12.27
N ARG A 381 -15.77 30.83 12.01
CA ARG A 381 -16.51 30.18 10.92
C ARG A 381 -17.00 28.79 11.36
N LEU A 382 -17.94 28.19 10.61
CA LEU A 382 -18.13 26.74 10.69
C LEU A 382 -16.95 25.98 10.08
N ASN A 383 -16.79 24.73 10.50
CA ASN A 383 -15.67 23.85 10.22
C ASN A 383 -16.18 22.46 9.79
N ASP A 384 -15.66 21.36 10.35
CA ASP A 384 -16.16 20.00 10.06
C ASP A 384 -17.65 19.83 10.39
N GLY A 385 -18.29 18.86 9.74
CA GLY A 385 -19.71 18.56 9.85
C GLY A 385 -20.18 17.46 8.91
N ARG A 386 -21.26 16.78 9.31
CA ARG A 386 -21.89 15.67 8.59
C ARG A 386 -23.30 15.41 9.13
N CYS A 387 -24.03 14.47 8.55
CA CYS A 387 -25.27 13.99 9.14
C CYS A 387 -25.07 12.89 10.19
N ASP A 388 -25.92 12.87 11.22
CA ASP A 388 -26.09 11.70 12.07
C ASP A 388 -26.89 10.60 11.35
N ARG A 389 -27.03 9.43 12.00
CA ARG A 389 -27.73 8.27 11.41
C ARG A 389 -29.24 8.47 11.21
N GLN A 390 -29.81 9.55 11.73
CA GLN A 390 -31.21 9.94 11.51
C GLN A 390 -31.36 10.99 10.40
N GLY A 391 -30.26 11.55 9.89
CA GLY A 391 -30.26 12.57 8.85
C GLY A 391 -30.35 14.00 9.38
N ARG A 392 -29.98 14.26 10.64
CA ARG A 392 -29.81 15.62 11.21
C ARG A 392 -28.40 16.11 10.92
N PHE A 393 -28.26 17.34 10.42
CA PHE A 393 -26.95 17.89 10.05
C PHE A 393 -26.25 18.50 11.26
N TRP A 394 -25.04 18.05 11.55
CA TRP A 394 -24.18 18.52 12.63
C TRP A 394 -22.95 19.24 12.06
N THR A 395 -22.52 20.32 12.71
CA THR A 395 -21.33 21.07 12.31
C THR A 395 -20.68 21.77 13.51
N GLY A 396 -19.36 21.85 13.52
CA GLY A 396 -18.59 22.57 14.53
C GLY A 396 -18.22 23.99 14.09
N SER A 397 -18.06 24.93 15.02
CA SER A 397 -17.46 26.24 14.79
C SER A 397 -16.04 26.33 15.36
N MET A 398 -15.21 27.20 14.78
CA MET A 398 -13.87 27.51 15.26
C MET A 398 -13.54 28.99 15.12
N LEU A 399 -12.61 29.49 15.93
CA LEU A 399 -11.93 30.76 15.70
C LEU A 399 -10.80 30.56 14.67
N MET A 400 -10.73 31.39 13.63
CA MET A 400 -9.69 31.25 12.59
C MET A 400 -8.29 31.61 13.09
N ASP A 401 -8.18 32.50 14.08
CA ASP A 401 -6.93 32.75 14.79
C ASP A 401 -6.61 31.62 15.78
N MET A 402 -6.02 30.56 15.20
CA MET A 402 -5.56 29.38 15.92
C MET A 402 -4.56 29.68 17.04
N ALA A 403 -3.83 30.80 16.99
CA ALA A 403 -2.80 31.10 17.99
C ALA A 403 -3.40 31.48 19.36
N GLN A 404 -4.65 31.95 19.39
CA GLN A 404 -5.33 32.31 20.64
C GLN A 404 -5.76 31.09 21.46
N GLY A 405 -5.98 29.93 20.83
CA GLY A 405 -6.43 28.71 21.50
C GLY A 405 -7.74 28.85 22.30
N ALA A 406 -8.58 29.82 21.95
CA ALA A 406 -9.77 30.19 22.71
C ALA A 406 -10.85 29.07 22.66
N PRO A 407 -11.39 28.59 23.80
CA PRO A 407 -12.37 27.51 23.86
C PRO A 407 -13.79 27.99 23.53
N VAL A 408 -13.94 28.68 22.40
CA VAL A 408 -15.21 29.27 21.91
C VAL A 408 -15.87 28.44 20.80
N GLY A 409 -15.22 27.35 20.37
CA GLY A 409 -15.76 26.39 19.41
C GLY A 409 -16.92 25.60 20.00
N ALA A 410 -17.95 25.41 19.20
CA ALA A 410 -19.19 24.75 19.60
C ALA A 410 -19.73 23.85 18.48
N LEU A 411 -20.55 22.86 18.83
CA LEU A 411 -21.31 22.06 17.88
C LEU A 411 -22.75 22.56 17.78
N TYR A 412 -23.24 22.66 16.55
CA TYR A 412 -24.60 23.02 16.20
C TYR A 412 -25.27 21.87 15.47
N ARG A 413 -26.60 21.82 15.54
CA ARG A 413 -27.43 20.80 14.89
C ARG A 413 -28.60 21.45 14.18
N LEU A 414 -28.75 21.17 12.90
CA LEU A 414 -29.96 21.46 12.14
C LEU A 414 -30.79 20.16 12.04
N ASP A 415 -31.98 20.17 12.64
CA ASP A 415 -32.98 19.11 12.47
C ASP A 415 -33.77 19.35 11.19
N SER A 416 -34.41 20.52 11.13
CA SER A 416 -35.26 21.00 10.05
C SER A 416 -34.97 22.48 9.81
N ALA A 417 -35.08 22.94 8.55
CA ALA A 417 -34.91 24.35 8.22
C ALA A 417 -36.19 25.14 8.49
N GLN A 418 -36.11 26.21 9.28
CA GLN A 418 -37.21 27.14 9.51
C GLN A 418 -36.85 28.57 9.05
N PRO A 419 -37.81 29.35 8.49
CA PRO A 419 -37.53 30.71 8.04
C PRO A 419 -36.96 31.60 9.16
N GLY A 420 -35.77 32.16 8.94
CA GLY A 420 -35.10 33.05 9.91
C GLY A 420 -34.50 32.35 11.13
N GLN A 421 -34.41 31.01 11.14
CA GLN A 421 -33.87 30.25 12.25
C GLN A 421 -32.44 30.67 12.62
N THR A 422 -32.17 30.71 13.92
CA THR A 422 -30.83 30.90 14.49
C THR A 422 -30.57 29.71 15.42
N LEU A 423 -29.43 29.03 15.27
CA LEU A 423 -29.12 27.87 16.11
C LEU A 423 -28.30 28.27 17.33
N SER A 424 -28.60 27.64 18.47
CA SER A 424 -27.77 27.67 19.66
C SER A 424 -26.82 26.47 19.71
N PRO A 425 -25.69 26.59 20.44
CA PRO A 425 -24.81 25.46 20.74
C PRO A 425 -25.58 24.28 21.34
N ARG A 426 -25.21 23.07 20.90
CA ARG A 426 -25.63 21.78 21.49
C ARG A 426 -24.53 21.14 22.34
N LEU A 427 -23.28 21.57 22.12
CA LEU A 427 -22.08 21.27 22.90
C LEU A 427 -21.14 22.47 22.72
N ASP A 428 -20.47 22.90 23.79
CA ASP A 428 -19.56 24.04 23.81
C ASP A 428 -18.24 23.70 24.54
N GLY A 429 -17.37 24.69 24.72
CA GLY A 429 -16.09 24.53 25.41
C GLY A 429 -15.07 23.69 24.63
N LEU A 430 -15.16 23.68 23.30
CA LEU A 430 -14.15 23.10 22.40
C LEU A 430 -13.30 24.24 21.82
N VAL A 431 -12.07 23.93 21.39
CA VAL A 431 -11.22 24.92 20.71
C VAL A 431 -11.41 24.80 19.19
N VAL A 432 -11.14 23.62 18.62
CA VAL A 432 -11.43 23.33 17.20
C VAL A 432 -12.11 21.97 17.06
N PRO A 433 -13.46 21.91 17.11
CA PRO A 433 -14.21 20.71 16.77
C PRO A 433 -13.92 20.25 15.33
N ASN A 434 -13.47 19.01 15.22
CA ASN A 434 -13.26 18.22 14.00
C ASN A 434 -13.68 16.77 14.27
N GLY A 435 -13.42 15.88 13.32
CA GLY A 435 -13.53 14.44 13.49
C GLY A 435 -14.92 13.97 13.92
N ILE A 436 -15.97 14.68 13.51
CA ILE A 436 -17.34 14.32 13.89
C ILE A 436 -17.64 12.97 13.23
N ALA A 437 -18.14 11.99 13.98
CA ALA A 437 -18.60 10.72 13.43
C ALA A 437 -19.63 10.04 14.34
N PHE A 438 -20.31 9.03 13.82
CA PHE A 438 -21.31 8.25 14.56
C PHE A 438 -21.08 6.75 14.35
N SER A 439 -21.24 5.96 15.42
CA SER A 439 -21.16 4.49 15.40
C SER A 439 -22.18 3.85 14.44
N PRO A 440 -22.01 2.58 14.00
CA PRO A 440 -22.89 1.92 13.03
C PRO A 440 -24.38 1.92 13.40
N ASP A 441 -24.70 1.81 14.69
CA ASP A 441 -26.05 1.87 15.25
C ASP A 441 -26.53 3.29 15.59
N GLY A 442 -25.67 4.29 15.42
CA GLY A 442 -25.89 5.69 15.76
C GLY A 442 -25.89 6.03 17.25
N ARG A 443 -25.60 5.07 18.15
CA ARG A 443 -25.71 5.27 19.61
C ARG A 443 -24.48 5.89 20.27
N THR A 444 -23.37 6.00 19.56
CA THR A 444 -22.18 6.74 20.00
C THR A 444 -21.87 7.84 19.00
N MET A 445 -21.66 9.05 19.51
CA MET A 445 -21.12 10.20 18.76
C MET A 445 -19.65 10.39 19.13
N TYR A 446 -18.81 10.62 18.13
CA TYR A 446 -17.39 10.93 18.29
C TYR A 446 -17.14 12.37 17.83
N VAL A 447 -16.27 13.08 18.56
CA VAL A 447 -15.86 14.46 18.25
C VAL A 447 -14.39 14.63 18.62
N SER A 448 -13.56 15.10 17.71
CA SER A 448 -12.17 15.47 18.00
C SER A 448 -12.03 16.97 18.28
N ASP A 449 -11.03 17.32 19.09
CA ASP A 449 -10.53 18.70 19.19
C ASP A 449 -9.11 18.73 18.62
N SER A 450 -8.96 19.37 17.46
CA SER A 450 -7.74 19.37 16.65
C SER A 450 -6.70 20.41 17.10
N HIS A 451 -7.05 21.26 18.06
CA HIS A 451 -6.15 22.29 18.56
C HIS A 451 -4.90 21.67 19.22
N ALA A 452 -3.73 22.27 19.00
CA ALA A 452 -2.45 21.70 19.39
C ALA A 452 -2.29 21.48 20.91
N SER A 453 -2.98 22.26 21.75
CA SER A 453 -3.00 22.10 23.20
C SER A 453 -4.03 21.07 23.72
N VAL A 454 -4.93 20.56 22.87
CA VAL A 454 -5.99 19.63 23.26
C VAL A 454 -5.72 18.23 22.71
N ARG A 455 -5.71 18.07 21.37
CA ARG A 455 -5.42 16.81 20.66
C ARG A 455 -6.10 15.57 21.27
N ARG A 456 -7.43 15.62 21.42
CA ARG A 456 -8.23 14.52 22.01
C ARG A 456 -9.46 14.20 21.17
N VAL A 457 -9.85 12.94 21.17
CA VAL A 457 -11.15 12.49 20.66
C VAL A 457 -12.02 12.09 21.84
N TRP A 458 -13.25 12.60 21.85
CA TRP A 458 -14.27 12.35 22.85
C TRP A 458 -15.35 11.46 22.26
N ALA A 459 -15.83 10.50 23.05
CA ALA A 459 -17.04 9.76 22.75
C ALA A 459 -18.18 10.22 23.67
N PHE A 460 -19.41 10.17 23.15
CA PHE A 460 -20.64 10.51 23.85
C PHE A 460 -21.67 9.42 23.59
N ASP A 461 -22.46 9.09 24.60
CA ASP A 461 -23.68 8.30 24.39
C ASP A 461 -24.71 9.20 23.71
N TYR A 462 -25.27 8.74 22.58
CA TYR A 462 -26.10 9.53 21.69
C TYR A 462 -27.53 8.99 21.65
N ASP A 463 -28.48 9.75 22.19
CA ASP A 463 -29.91 9.42 22.05
C ASP A 463 -30.34 9.67 20.60
N THR A 464 -30.36 8.61 19.79
CA THR A 464 -30.81 8.65 18.39
C THR A 464 -32.20 9.26 18.20
N ARG A 465 -33.11 9.19 19.19
CA ARG A 465 -34.44 9.79 19.10
C ARG A 465 -34.38 11.31 19.23
N THR A 466 -33.72 11.84 20.26
CA THR A 466 -33.67 13.31 20.50
C THR A 466 -32.49 14.02 19.84
N GLY A 467 -31.48 13.28 19.39
CA GLY A 467 -30.23 13.79 18.84
C GLY A 467 -29.36 14.44 19.91
N THR A 468 -29.33 13.88 21.12
CA THR A 468 -28.66 14.51 22.27
C THR A 468 -27.43 13.69 22.68
N PRO A 469 -26.21 14.26 22.60
CA PRO A 469 -25.02 13.64 23.18
C PRO A 469 -25.02 13.79 24.71
N SER A 470 -24.52 12.78 25.40
CA SER A 470 -24.41 12.70 26.86
C SER A 470 -23.19 11.86 27.25
N ASN A 471 -22.88 11.76 28.55
CA ASN A 471 -21.82 10.88 29.08
C ASN A 471 -20.46 11.01 28.34
N ARG A 472 -19.99 12.26 28.19
CA ARG A 472 -18.70 12.59 27.57
C ARG A 472 -17.56 11.81 28.25
N ARG A 473 -16.85 11.00 27.47
CA ARG A 473 -15.68 10.24 27.90
C ARG A 473 -14.52 10.47 26.94
N LEU A 474 -13.29 10.41 27.45
CA LEU A 474 -12.11 10.35 26.60
C LEU A 474 -12.17 9.03 25.80
N PHE A 475 -12.02 9.12 24.49
CA PHE A 475 -11.97 7.97 23.60
C PHE A 475 -10.54 7.70 23.14
N ILE A 476 -9.84 8.74 22.67
CA ILE A 476 -8.44 8.67 22.21
C ILE A 476 -7.70 9.93 22.68
N ASP A 477 -6.53 9.76 23.30
CA ASP A 477 -5.57 10.87 23.46
C ASP A 477 -4.59 10.85 22.29
N MET A 478 -4.70 11.83 21.38
CA MET A 478 -3.87 11.90 20.18
C MET A 478 -2.48 12.46 20.44
N ASN A 479 -2.14 12.84 21.68
CA ASN A 479 -0.75 13.09 22.04
C ASN A 479 0.09 11.81 22.04
N SER A 480 -0.55 10.64 22.22
CA SER A 480 0.09 9.33 22.11
C SER A 480 0.38 8.87 20.67
N PHE A 481 -0.12 9.60 19.66
CA PHE A 481 -0.04 9.21 18.25
C PHE A 481 0.57 10.33 17.37
N PRO A 482 1.12 10.01 16.19
CA PRO A 482 1.62 11.03 15.27
C PRO A 482 0.50 11.93 14.76
N GLY A 483 0.77 13.23 14.66
CA GLY A 483 -0.16 14.20 14.07
C GLY A 483 -1.29 14.66 15.00
N ARG A 484 -1.97 15.73 14.62
CA ARG A 484 -3.17 16.23 15.30
C ARG A 484 -4.39 15.52 14.72
N PRO A 485 -5.42 15.21 15.53
CA PRO A 485 -6.67 14.71 15.00
C PRO A 485 -7.28 15.76 14.08
N ASP A 486 -7.90 15.32 13.01
CA ASP A 486 -8.63 16.20 12.09
C ASP A 486 -9.98 15.55 11.73
N GLY A 487 -10.45 15.62 10.49
CA GLY A 487 -11.68 14.98 10.02
C GLY A 487 -11.66 13.43 10.12
N ALA A 488 -12.85 12.84 10.28
CA ALA A 488 -13.04 11.42 10.53
C ALA A 488 -14.25 10.75 9.83
N ALA A 489 -14.17 9.42 9.70
CA ALA A 489 -15.22 8.53 9.22
C ALA A 489 -15.33 7.26 10.11
N VAL A 490 -16.37 6.44 9.92
CA VAL A 490 -16.54 5.15 10.63
C VAL A 490 -16.80 4.04 9.62
N ASP A 491 -16.12 2.91 9.79
CA ASP A 491 -16.29 1.74 8.92
C ASP A 491 -17.44 0.81 9.35
N ALA A 492 -17.75 -0.20 8.51
CA ALA A 492 -18.82 -1.15 8.77
C ALA A 492 -18.60 -2.02 10.03
N HIS A 493 -17.37 -2.10 10.55
CA HIS A 493 -17.04 -2.78 11.80
C HIS A 493 -17.07 -1.82 13.01
N GLY A 494 -17.51 -0.57 12.80
CA GLY A 494 -17.61 0.45 13.84
C GLY A 494 -16.28 1.07 14.26
N CYS A 495 -15.19 0.82 13.52
CA CYS A 495 -13.91 1.43 13.82
C CYS A 495 -13.85 2.86 13.27
N TYR A 496 -13.26 3.75 14.06
CA TYR A 496 -13.17 5.18 13.82
C TYR A 496 -11.87 5.51 13.08
N TRP A 497 -11.98 6.09 11.89
CA TRP A 497 -10.89 6.48 11.02
C TRP A 497 -10.69 7.99 11.09
N ILE A 498 -9.50 8.47 11.41
CA ILE A 498 -9.21 9.89 11.59
C ILE A 498 -7.87 10.29 10.97
N CYS A 499 -7.87 11.42 10.25
CA CYS A 499 -6.67 12.01 9.69
C CYS A 499 -5.72 12.50 10.80
N GLY A 500 -4.46 12.09 10.72
CA GLY A 500 -3.34 12.60 11.51
C GLY A 500 -2.67 13.75 10.74
N ASN A 501 -3.27 14.94 10.83
CA ASN A 501 -2.71 16.16 10.24
C ASN A 501 -1.32 16.43 10.83
N ASP A 502 -0.39 16.94 10.02
CA ASP A 502 1.04 17.08 10.31
C ASP A 502 1.86 15.77 10.37
N ALA A 503 1.25 14.59 10.19
CA ALA A 503 1.95 13.29 10.17
C ALA A 503 1.83 12.50 8.86
N GLY A 504 0.98 12.89 7.92
CA GLY A 504 0.76 12.13 6.68
C GLY A 504 0.11 10.75 6.88
N LEU A 505 -0.72 10.61 7.92
CA LEU A 505 -1.37 9.35 8.27
C LEU A 505 -2.90 9.49 8.33
N VAL A 506 -3.61 8.38 8.11
CA VAL A 506 -4.99 8.17 8.60
C VAL A 506 -4.97 7.00 9.57
N HIS A 507 -5.39 7.24 10.81
CA HIS A 507 -5.40 6.25 11.88
C HIS A 507 -6.77 5.58 11.99
N ARG A 508 -6.79 4.26 12.19
CA ARG A 508 -8.00 3.49 12.50
C ARG A 508 -7.96 3.05 13.97
N PHE A 509 -8.98 3.39 14.72
CA PHE A 509 -9.18 2.98 16.11
C PHE A 509 -10.41 2.07 16.24
N THR A 510 -10.31 1.03 17.06
CA THR A 510 -11.43 0.13 17.36
C THR A 510 -12.49 0.81 18.25
N PRO A 511 -13.71 0.26 18.41
CA PRO A 511 -14.77 0.87 19.22
C PRO A 511 -14.43 1.09 20.70
N ASP A 512 -13.42 0.39 21.21
CA ASP A 512 -12.83 0.52 22.56
C ASP A 512 -11.63 1.48 22.63
N GLY A 513 -11.26 2.16 21.54
CA GLY A 513 -10.26 3.22 21.49
C GLY A 513 -8.81 2.77 21.24
N ARG A 514 -8.59 1.47 21.01
CA ARG A 514 -7.26 0.93 20.67
C ARG A 514 -6.92 1.24 19.21
N LEU A 515 -5.68 1.70 18.95
CA LEU A 515 -5.17 1.82 17.58
C LEU A 515 -5.11 0.42 16.93
N ASP A 516 -5.73 0.29 15.76
CA ASP A 516 -5.71 -0.93 14.94
C ASP A 516 -4.63 -0.84 13.85
N ARG A 517 -4.63 0.24 13.07
CA ARG A 517 -3.69 0.46 11.96
C ARG A 517 -3.57 1.93 11.61
N SER A 518 -2.57 2.26 10.79
CA SER A 518 -2.42 3.59 10.20
C SER A 518 -2.11 3.43 8.70
N LEU A 519 -2.73 4.24 7.85
CA LEU A 519 -2.43 4.30 6.41
C LEU A 519 -1.60 5.54 6.11
N ALA A 520 -0.58 5.43 5.27
CA ALA A 520 0.22 6.56 4.83
C ALA A 520 -0.40 7.27 3.62
N VAL A 521 -0.32 8.60 3.60
CA VAL A 521 -0.75 9.47 2.51
C VAL A 521 0.47 10.32 2.10
N PRO A 522 0.78 10.53 0.80
CA PRO A 522 2.02 11.18 0.34
C PRO A 522 2.00 12.72 0.48
N VAL A 523 1.46 13.22 1.59
CA VAL A 523 1.35 14.63 1.98
C VAL A 523 1.44 14.73 3.50
N LYS A 524 1.99 15.82 4.07
CA LYS A 524 2.12 15.92 5.53
C LYS A 524 0.78 16.17 6.25
N LYS A 525 -0.19 16.78 5.55
CA LYS A 525 -1.44 17.29 6.14
C LYS A 525 -2.69 16.70 5.46
N PRO A 526 -3.00 15.41 5.66
CA PRO A 526 -4.33 14.91 5.38
C PRO A 526 -5.33 15.57 6.33
N THR A 527 -6.51 15.90 5.83
CA THR A 527 -7.54 16.69 6.54
C THR A 527 -8.73 15.84 6.94
N MET A 528 -9.40 15.23 5.97
CA MET A 528 -10.61 14.45 6.18
C MET A 528 -10.63 13.24 5.25
N CYS A 529 -11.26 12.16 5.71
CA CYS A 529 -11.38 10.91 4.98
C CYS A 529 -12.84 10.48 4.88
N ALA A 530 -13.19 9.81 3.77
CA ALA A 530 -14.53 9.29 3.54
C ALA A 530 -14.48 8.00 2.72
N PHE A 531 -15.41 7.08 3.01
CA PHE A 531 -15.52 5.84 2.26
C PHE A 531 -16.35 6.02 0.99
N GLY A 532 -15.91 5.37 -0.09
CA GLY A 532 -16.56 5.44 -1.40
C GLY A 532 -16.08 4.34 -2.35
N GLY A 533 -16.28 4.56 -3.64
CA GLY A 533 -16.05 3.56 -4.68
C GLY A 533 -17.04 2.39 -4.64
N PRO A 534 -16.85 1.37 -5.50
CA PRO A 534 -17.64 0.16 -5.50
C PRO A 534 -17.64 -0.53 -4.13
N GLY A 535 -18.84 -0.82 -3.60
CA GLY A 535 -19.00 -1.47 -2.30
C GLY A 535 -18.48 -0.66 -1.09
N LEU A 536 -18.23 0.64 -1.24
CA LEU A 536 -17.61 1.51 -0.21
C LEU A 536 -16.24 1.02 0.28
N ARG A 537 -15.48 0.36 -0.61
CA ARG A 537 -14.17 -0.25 -0.30
C ARG A 537 -12.95 0.64 -0.59
N THR A 538 -13.16 1.88 -1.02
CA THR A 538 -12.11 2.89 -1.20
C THR A 538 -12.19 3.91 -0.07
N LEU A 539 -11.06 4.29 0.52
CA LEU A 539 -10.98 5.41 1.45
C LEU A 539 -10.39 6.62 0.71
N PHE A 540 -11.24 7.61 0.41
CA PHE A 540 -10.79 8.87 -0.14
C PHE A 540 -10.27 9.78 0.97
N VAL A 541 -9.21 10.54 0.71
CA VAL A 541 -8.56 11.44 1.68
C VAL A 541 -8.24 12.78 1.00
N ALA A 542 -8.75 13.87 1.57
CA ALA A 542 -8.41 15.23 1.17
C ALA A 542 -7.17 15.73 1.93
N SER A 543 -6.58 16.85 1.48
CA SER A 543 -5.37 17.41 2.10
C SER A 543 -5.25 18.93 2.00
N ILE A 544 -4.34 19.49 2.81
CA ILE A 544 -3.94 20.91 2.79
C ILE A 544 -2.71 21.12 1.89
N ARG A 545 -2.72 22.20 1.11
CA ARG A 545 -1.52 22.83 0.54
C ARG A 545 -1.15 24.07 1.35
N PRO A 546 -0.12 24.03 2.22
CA PRO A 546 0.31 25.21 2.96
C PRO A 546 0.84 26.29 2.01
N GLN A 547 0.54 27.55 2.31
CA GLN A 547 1.09 28.70 1.58
C GLN A 547 2.41 29.17 2.22
N GLY A 548 3.28 29.77 1.42
CA GLY A 548 4.48 30.46 1.91
C GLY A 548 5.61 29.57 2.44
N ILE A 549 5.59 28.26 2.17
CA ILE A 549 6.66 27.32 2.53
C ILE A 549 7.18 26.58 1.30
N ASP A 550 8.36 25.95 1.43
CA ASP A 550 8.80 24.97 0.45
C ASP A 550 7.92 23.71 0.50
N LEU A 551 7.57 23.21 -0.68
CA LEU A 551 6.74 22.02 -0.90
C LEU A 551 7.48 20.96 -1.74
N SER A 552 8.78 21.12 -1.96
CA SER A 552 9.64 20.19 -2.70
C SER A 552 9.55 18.74 -2.19
N ASP A 553 9.38 18.55 -0.88
CA ASP A 553 9.25 17.24 -0.22
C ASP A 553 7.80 16.74 -0.06
N GLN A 554 6.81 17.51 -0.54
CA GLN A 554 5.39 17.16 -0.55
C GLN A 554 4.69 17.75 -1.80
N PRO A 555 5.15 17.40 -3.03
CA PRO A 555 4.69 18.05 -4.26
C PRO A 555 3.16 17.95 -4.45
N LEU A 556 2.56 16.85 -3.99
CA LEU A 556 1.13 16.53 -4.08
C LEU A 556 0.26 17.18 -2.97
N ALA A 557 0.81 18.08 -2.16
CA ALA A 557 0.06 18.77 -1.10
C ALA A 557 -1.15 19.55 -1.66
N GLY A 558 -2.33 19.35 -1.07
CA GLY A 558 -3.62 19.84 -1.58
C GLY A 558 -4.30 18.94 -2.60
N GLY A 559 -3.71 17.77 -2.91
CA GLY A 559 -4.35 16.73 -3.70
C GLY A 559 -5.41 15.95 -2.94
N VAL A 560 -6.22 15.19 -3.70
CA VAL A 560 -7.16 14.20 -3.18
C VAL A 560 -6.68 12.80 -3.55
N PHE A 561 -6.69 11.89 -2.59
CA PHE A 561 -6.13 10.55 -2.71
C PHE A 561 -7.18 9.46 -2.53
N ALA A 562 -6.97 8.30 -3.14
CA ALA A 562 -7.70 7.06 -2.87
C ALA A 562 -6.76 6.02 -2.24
N LEU A 563 -7.23 5.36 -1.19
CA LEU A 563 -6.51 4.28 -0.52
C LEU A 563 -7.39 3.02 -0.47
N ASN A 564 -6.75 1.86 -0.38
CA ASN A 564 -7.41 0.61 -0.01
C ASN A 564 -7.33 0.42 1.53
N PRO A 565 -8.41 0.66 2.29
CA PRO A 565 -8.44 0.45 3.75
C PRO A 565 -8.58 -1.02 4.16
N GLY A 566 -8.77 -1.95 3.22
CA GLY A 566 -9.01 -3.38 3.47
C GLY A 566 -10.43 -3.73 3.95
N VAL A 567 -11.23 -2.73 4.36
CA VAL A 567 -12.59 -2.85 4.90
C VAL A 567 -13.59 -2.02 4.12
N ALA A 568 -14.88 -2.36 4.21
CA ALA A 568 -15.95 -1.53 3.67
C ALA A 568 -16.36 -0.44 4.67
N GLY A 569 -16.67 0.75 4.16
CA GLY A 569 -17.25 1.84 4.92
C GLY A 569 -18.76 1.74 5.11
N LEU A 570 -19.34 2.89 5.46
CA LEU A 570 -20.78 3.08 5.58
C LEU A 570 -21.22 4.23 4.66
N ALA A 571 -22.44 4.13 4.13
CA ALA A 571 -23.01 5.20 3.30
C ALA A 571 -23.34 6.40 4.19
N GLU A 572 -22.94 7.59 3.75
CA GLU A 572 -23.23 8.82 4.49
C GLU A 572 -24.73 9.15 4.45
N PRO A 573 -25.38 9.42 5.60
CA PRO A 573 -26.77 9.83 5.61
C PRO A 573 -26.97 11.17 4.90
N ALA A 574 -28.01 11.26 4.07
CA ALA A 574 -28.49 12.54 3.56
C ALA A 574 -29.20 13.34 4.66
N PHE A 575 -29.15 14.67 4.57
CA PHE A 575 -29.95 15.55 5.41
C PHE A 575 -31.42 15.47 5.01
N ARG A 576 -32.27 15.08 5.96
CA ARG A 576 -33.68 14.74 5.70
C ARG A 576 -34.64 15.93 5.80
N GLY A 577 -34.33 16.90 6.68
CA GLY A 577 -35.23 18.02 6.99
C GLY A 577 -36.37 17.64 7.93
#